data_AF-Q1IM80-F1
#
_entry.id   AF-Q1IM80-F1
#
_cell.length_a   1.000
_cell.length_b   1.000
_cell.length_c   1.000
_cell.angle_alpha   90.00
_cell.angle_beta   90.00
_cell.angle_gamma   90.00
#
_symmetry.space_group_name_H-M   'P 1'
#
loop_
_entity.id
_entity.type
_entity.pdbx_description
1 polymer ?
#
loop_
_entity_poly.entity_id
_entity_poly.type
_entity_poly.pdbx_seq_one_letter_code
_entity_poly.pdbx_strand_id
1 'polypeptide(L)'
;MAGVVLEVLFVPLRAETLSVIRRAAETMDINLHLCADPQEVERLLFCHRYDGLIVEHDESTDSILRALRQSPSSRGAIAIDIHDEDINLQTVFNLGANFELVYPLSTDRVRRTLHLAVGLMMLGRRRYYRHPVRLPATITTEGRQYSATVSNVSEQGVGIFCEETPLTSGTLQCSFELPDHTGTVAVSATVVWADKTGQAGCRIEQFLHGRDEFVNWICRLFHQETTAPVVAPVHLATGPELFPGRQL
;
A
#
# COMPACT_ATOMS: atom_id res chain seq x y z
N MET A 1 -14.89 -13.72 9.41
CA MET A 1 -14.20 -13.54 8.13
C MET A 1 -12.92 -12.80 8.46
N ALA A 2 -11.75 -13.41 8.28
CA ALA A 2 -10.50 -12.68 8.45
C ALA A 2 -10.45 -11.60 7.36
N GLY A 3 -10.36 -10.33 7.77
CA GLY A 3 -10.28 -9.18 6.89
C GLY A 3 -8.84 -8.71 6.72
N VAL A 4 -8.57 -7.92 5.67
CA VAL A 4 -7.26 -7.29 5.47
C VAL A 4 -7.10 -6.28 6.58
N VAL A 5 -6.07 -6.45 7.41
CA VAL A 5 -5.74 -5.44 8.40
C VAL A 5 -5.06 -4.26 7.69
N LEU A 6 -5.69 -3.10 7.79
CA LEU A 6 -5.20 -1.84 7.24
C LEU A 6 -4.23 -1.19 8.21
N GLU A 7 -3.04 -0.83 7.72
CA GLU A 7 -2.02 -0.17 8.52
C GLU A 7 -2.25 1.35 8.47
N VAL A 8 -2.61 1.97 9.58
CA VAL A 8 -2.88 3.41 9.66
C VAL A 8 -1.92 4.08 10.63
N LEU A 9 -1.18 5.07 10.16
CA LEU A 9 -0.36 5.93 11.02
C LEU A 9 -1.24 7.05 11.57
N PHE A 10 -1.20 7.26 12.87
CA PHE A 10 -1.88 8.37 13.53
C PHE A 10 -0.86 9.24 14.27
N VAL A 11 -0.95 10.55 14.01
CA VAL A 11 -0.16 11.61 14.62
C VAL A 11 -1.05 12.38 15.60
N PRO A 12 -1.13 11.95 16.88
CA PRO A 12 -1.96 12.58 17.89
C PRO A 12 -1.29 13.84 18.47
N LEU A 13 -2.10 14.84 18.78
CA LEU A 13 -1.77 15.99 19.61
C LEU A 13 -2.54 15.96 20.94
N ARG A 14 -3.80 15.48 20.93
CA ARG A 14 -4.68 15.47 22.10
C ARG A 14 -5.06 14.04 22.48
N ALA A 15 -4.99 13.73 23.78
CA ALA A 15 -5.35 12.41 24.31
C ALA A 15 -6.83 12.04 24.10
N GLU A 16 -7.71 13.04 24.09
CA GLU A 16 -9.14 12.88 23.81
C GLU A 16 -9.40 12.40 22.37
N THR A 17 -8.65 12.95 21.40
CA THR A 17 -8.74 12.55 19.98
C THR A 17 -8.36 11.10 19.81
N LEU A 18 -7.28 10.66 20.45
CA LEU A 18 -6.88 9.25 20.43
C LEU A 18 -7.98 8.33 20.95
N SER A 19 -8.67 8.73 22.02
CA SER A 19 -9.76 7.94 22.60
C SER A 19 -10.95 7.83 21.64
N VAL A 20 -11.31 8.93 20.97
CA VAL A 20 -12.40 8.96 19.98
C VAL A 20 -12.04 8.13 18.74
N ILE A 21 -10.81 8.26 18.22
CA ILE A 21 -10.32 7.54 17.04
C ILE A 21 -10.29 6.03 17.32
N ARG A 22 -9.72 5.61 18.46
CA ARG A 22 -9.72 4.19 18.87
C ARG A 22 -11.13 3.62 18.92
N ARG A 23 -12.05 4.32 19.59
CA ARG A 23 -13.46 3.90 19.70
C ARG A 23 -14.17 3.84 18.36
N ALA A 24 -13.86 4.76 17.45
CA ALA A 24 -14.44 4.76 16.12
C ALA A 24 -13.91 3.61 15.25
N ALA A 25 -12.65 3.20 15.45
CA ALA A 25 -11.98 2.12 14.72
C ALA A 25 -12.23 0.71 15.30
N GLU A 26 -12.79 0.57 16.52
CA GLU A 26 -12.98 -0.71 17.23
C GLU A 26 -13.62 -1.83 16.40
N THR A 27 -14.54 -1.51 15.49
CA THR A 27 -15.26 -2.49 14.66
C THR A 27 -14.67 -2.65 13.25
N MET A 28 -13.47 -2.09 13.01
CA MET A 28 -12.79 -2.08 11.72
C MET A 28 -11.48 -2.84 11.84
N ASP A 29 -11.07 -3.54 10.77
CA ASP A 29 -9.77 -4.20 10.69
C ASP A 29 -8.65 -3.18 10.44
N ILE A 30 -8.43 -2.27 11.40
CA ILE A 30 -7.40 -1.22 11.35
C ILE A 30 -6.36 -1.49 12.44
N ASN A 31 -5.10 -1.56 12.06
CA ASN A 31 -3.98 -1.48 12.98
C ASN A 31 -3.49 -0.03 13.06
N LEU A 32 -3.63 0.59 14.23
CA LEU A 32 -3.31 1.99 14.46
C LEU A 32 -1.90 2.14 15.06
N HIS A 33 -0.97 2.68 14.29
CA HIS A 33 0.37 3.04 14.72
C HIS A 33 0.39 4.46 15.23
N LEU A 34 0.99 4.70 16.41
CA LEU A 34 1.07 6.02 17.00
C LEU A 34 2.49 6.57 16.88
N CYS A 35 2.63 7.77 16.35
CA CYS A 35 3.89 8.51 16.36
C CYS A 35 3.59 10.00 16.39
N ALA A 36 4.13 10.71 17.38
CA ALA A 36 3.92 12.15 17.55
C ALA A 36 5.17 12.99 17.18
N ASP A 37 6.30 12.35 16.89
CA ASP A 37 7.52 13.05 16.45
C ASP A 37 7.48 13.22 14.93
N PRO A 38 7.39 14.46 14.39
CA PRO A 38 7.28 14.69 12.96
C PRO A 38 8.42 14.09 12.14
N GLN A 39 9.66 14.10 12.65
CA GLN A 39 10.81 13.54 11.92
C GLN A 39 10.70 12.02 11.80
N GLU A 40 10.24 11.38 12.87
CA GLU A 40 10.00 9.94 12.87
C GLU A 40 8.78 9.58 12.02
N VAL A 41 7.72 10.39 12.01
CA VAL A 41 6.57 10.22 11.10
C VAL A 41 7.03 10.22 9.66
N GLU A 42 7.82 11.22 9.24
CA GLU A 42 8.37 11.27 7.88
C GLU A 42 9.19 10.03 7.56
N ARG A 43 10.12 9.63 8.46
CA ARG A 43 10.92 8.42 8.28
C ARG A 43 10.05 7.17 8.15
N LEU A 44 9.04 7.00 9.01
CA LEU A 44 8.11 5.88 8.97
C LEU A 44 7.34 5.83 7.66
N LEU A 45 6.87 6.97 7.16
CA LEU A 45 6.18 7.06 5.88
C LEU A 45 7.03 6.58 4.71
N PHE A 46 8.35 6.81 4.73
CA PHE A 46 9.27 6.33 3.69
C PHE A 46 9.68 4.85 3.86
N CYS A 47 9.85 4.39 5.10
CA CYS A 47 10.32 3.03 5.40
C CYS A 47 9.21 1.98 5.39
N HIS A 48 7.98 2.36 5.73
CA HIS A 48 6.85 1.45 5.85
C HIS A 48 5.75 1.85 4.89
N ARG A 49 4.96 0.87 4.46
CA ARG A 49 3.73 1.10 3.73
C ARG A 49 2.60 1.31 4.73
N TYR A 50 1.96 2.47 4.67
CA TYR A 50 0.69 2.73 5.34
C TYR A 50 -0.45 2.79 4.31
N ASP A 51 -1.61 2.30 4.71
CA ASP A 51 -2.85 2.38 3.96
C ASP A 51 -3.58 3.71 4.27
N GLY A 52 -3.39 4.26 5.47
CA GLY A 52 -3.92 5.56 5.87
C GLY A 52 -2.98 6.39 6.75
N LEU A 53 -3.20 7.69 6.77
CA LEU A 53 -2.61 8.66 7.68
C LEU A 53 -3.75 9.44 8.35
N ILE A 54 -3.70 9.57 9.67
CA ILE A 54 -4.54 10.48 10.43
C ILE A 54 -3.60 11.48 11.11
N VAL A 55 -3.85 12.77 10.97
CA VAL A 55 -3.00 13.81 11.56
C VAL A 55 -3.88 14.83 12.28
N GLU A 56 -3.58 15.11 13.54
CA GLU A 56 -4.08 16.32 14.18
C GLU A 56 -3.25 17.51 13.71
N HIS A 57 -3.93 18.55 13.25
CA HIS A 57 -3.32 19.65 12.53
C HIS A 57 -2.50 20.54 13.47
N ASP A 58 -1.19 20.63 13.20
CA ASP A 58 -0.24 21.59 13.76
C ASP A 58 0.69 22.16 12.67
N GLU A 59 1.76 22.85 13.09
CA GLU A 59 2.79 23.39 12.19
C GLU A 59 3.52 22.36 11.31
N SER A 60 3.50 21.08 11.68
CA SER A 60 4.20 19.98 11.00
C SER A 60 3.34 19.26 9.96
N THR A 61 2.02 19.50 9.96
CA THR A 61 1.06 18.84 9.06
C THR A 61 1.45 18.98 7.59
N ASP A 62 1.85 20.18 7.18
CA ASP A 62 2.25 20.51 5.83
C ASP A 62 3.42 19.65 5.33
N SER A 63 4.46 19.51 6.16
CA SER A 63 5.63 18.68 5.83
C SER A 63 5.27 17.21 5.82
N ILE A 64 4.46 16.74 6.78
CA ILE A 64 4.01 15.35 6.86
C ILE A 64 3.17 14.97 5.62
N LEU A 65 2.23 15.81 5.19
CA LEU A 65 1.41 15.55 3.99
C LEU A 65 2.26 15.53 2.71
N ARG A 66 3.25 16.43 2.59
CA ARG A 66 4.21 16.40 1.47
C ARG A 66 5.06 15.13 1.50
N ALA A 67 5.60 14.75 2.66
CA ALA A 67 6.38 13.53 2.83
C ALA A 67 5.56 12.28 2.51
N LEU A 68 4.28 12.24 2.91
CA LEU A 68 3.35 11.18 2.54
C LEU A 68 3.28 11.03 1.02
N ARG A 69 3.01 12.13 0.29
CA ARG A 69 2.82 12.10 -1.16
C ARG A 69 4.12 11.87 -1.95
N GLN A 70 5.27 12.16 -1.34
CA GLN A 70 6.59 11.85 -1.90
C GLN A 70 7.08 10.44 -1.57
N SER A 71 6.54 9.80 -0.54
CA SER A 71 6.94 8.44 -0.14
C SER A 71 6.62 7.41 -1.24
N PRO A 72 7.61 6.61 -1.69
CA PRO A 72 7.37 5.53 -2.66
C PRO A 72 6.35 4.50 -2.17
N SER A 73 6.36 4.21 -0.86
CA SER A 73 5.58 3.14 -0.22
C SER A 73 4.19 3.59 0.22
N SER A 74 4.03 4.88 0.53
CA SER A 74 2.81 5.42 1.18
C SER A 74 2.13 6.56 0.41
N ARG A 75 2.65 6.99 -0.75
CA ARG A 75 2.01 8.05 -1.58
C ARG A 75 0.53 7.83 -1.92
N GLY A 76 0.07 6.59 -1.91
CA GLY A 76 -1.33 6.24 -2.17
C GLY A 76 -2.21 6.17 -0.91
N ALA A 77 -1.67 6.38 0.29
CA ALA A 77 -2.43 6.26 1.52
C ALA A 77 -3.49 7.35 1.64
N ILE A 78 -4.59 7.02 2.31
CA ILE A 78 -5.70 7.95 2.55
C ILE A 78 -5.39 8.81 3.77
N ALA A 79 -5.29 10.12 3.57
CA ALA A 79 -4.98 11.08 4.62
C ALA A 79 -6.25 11.74 5.18
N ILE A 80 -6.37 11.77 6.50
CA ILE A 80 -7.44 12.43 7.24
C ILE A 80 -6.80 13.52 8.11
N ASP A 81 -7.14 14.76 7.84
CA ASP A 81 -6.70 15.91 8.64
C ASP A 81 -7.74 16.23 9.71
N ILE A 82 -7.29 16.44 10.95
CA ILE A 82 -8.15 16.77 12.10
C ILE A 82 -7.80 18.17 12.59
N HIS A 83 -8.74 19.11 12.54
CA HIS A 83 -8.46 20.51 12.86
C HIS A 83 -9.59 21.24 13.57
N ASP A 84 -9.29 22.43 14.11
CA ASP A 84 -10.27 23.41 14.60
C ASP A 84 -10.88 24.20 13.42
N GLU A 85 -12.05 24.82 13.57
CA GLU A 85 -12.83 25.43 12.45
C GLU A 85 -12.07 26.45 11.58
N ASP A 86 -11.00 27.05 12.09
CA ASP A 86 -10.26 28.16 11.47
C ASP A 86 -9.09 27.71 10.56
N ILE A 87 -9.29 26.69 9.71
CA ILE A 87 -8.26 26.24 8.75
C ILE A 87 -8.67 26.49 7.30
N ASN A 88 -7.70 26.93 6.48
CA ASN A 88 -7.88 27.01 5.04
C ASN A 88 -7.89 25.61 4.40
N LEU A 89 -9.09 25.07 4.21
CA LEU A 89 -9.31 23.74 3.65
C LEU A 89 -8.62 23.53 2.29
N GLN A 90 -8.58 24.57 1.44
CA GLN A 90 -7.95 24.46 0.12
C GLN A 90 -6.46 24.11 0.25
N THR A 91 -5.77 24.67 1.25
CA THR A 91 -4.35 24.38 1.50
C THR A 91 -4.15 22.92 1.85
N VAL A 92 -4.96 22.38 2.76
CA VAL A 92 -4.81 21.00 3.28
C VAL A 92 -5.12 19.96 2.19
N PHE A 93 -6.16 20.16 1.39
CA PHE A 93 -6.47 19.28 0.26
C PHE A 93 -5.40 19.36 -0.84
N ASN A 94 -4.87 20.55 -1.13
CA ASN A 94 -3.79 20.72 -2.11
C ASN A 94 -2.48 20.03 -1.68
N LEU A 95 -2.24 19.92 -0.38
CA LEU A 95 -1.09 19.20 0.19
C LEU A 95 -1.31 17.68 0.22
N GLY A 96 -2.55 17.24 0.00
CA GLY A 96 -2.88 15.86 -0.25
C GLY A 96 -3.72 15.19 0.82
N ALA A 97 -4.43 15.91 1.70
CA ALA A 97 -5.49 15.27 2.49
C ALA A 97 -6.63 14.75 1.60
N ASN A 98 -7.34 13.73 2.06
CA ASN A 98 -8.51 13.15 1.39
C ASN A 98 -9.81 13.44 2.13
N PHE A 99 -9.74 13.53 3.46
CA PHE A 99 -10.86 13.84 4.34
C PHE A 99 -10.44 14.83 5.41
N GLU A 100 -11.43 15.50 5.99
CA GLU A 100 -11.28 16.37 7.13
C GLU A 100 -12.19 15.94 8.29
N LEU A 101 -11.76 16.25 9.51
CA LEU A 101 -12.53 16.13 10.73
C LEU A 101 -12.35 17.41 11.53
N VAL A 102 -13.44 18.14 11.73
CA VAL A 102 -13.41 19.40 12.46
C VAL A 102 -13.80 19.18 13.92
N TYR A 103 -13.08 19.77 14.87
CA TYR A 103 -13.51 19.80 16.28
C TYR A 103 -14.85 20.53 16.43
N PRO A 104 -15.68 20.16 17.42
CA PRO A 104 -15.50 19.05 18.35
C PRO A 104 -15.76 17.69 17.69
N LEU A 105 -14.95 16.68 18.05
CA LEU A 105 -15.09 15.32 17.51
C LEU A 105 -16.16 14.54 18.27
N SER A 106 -17.05 13.91 17.50
CA SER A 106 -17.93 12.86 18.01
C SER A 106 -17.53 11.51 17.44
N THR A 107 -17.65 10.43 18.23
CA THR A 107 -17.33 9.07 17.78
C THR A 107 -18.11 8.71 16.52
N ASP A 108 -19.36 9.14 16.37
CA ASP A 108 -20.16 8.83 15.18
C ASP A 108 -19.70 9.58 13.93
N ARG A 109 -19.24 10.83 14.06
CA ARG A 109 -18.67 11.57 12.92
C ARG A 109 -17.37 10.90 12.48
N VAL A 110 -16.48 10.64 13.43
CA VAL A 110 -15.20 9.96 13.16
C VAL A 110 -15.42 8.58 12.55
N ARG A 111 -16.35 7.78 13.08
CA ARG A 111 -16.67 6.45 12.55
C ARG A 111 -17.16 6.50 11.10
N ARG A 112 -18.03 7.45 10.75
CA ARG A 112 -18.50 7.61 9.36
C ARG A 112 -17.35 7.97 8.42
N THR A 113 -16.52 8.93 8.78
CA THR A 113 -15.35 9.32 7.97
C THR A 113 -14.36 8.17 7.83
N LEU A 114 -14.04 7.46 8.92
CA LEU A 114 -13.18 6.27 8.88
C LEU A 114 -13.76 5.17 7.99
N HIS A 115 -15.08 4.94 8.01
CA HIS A 115 -15.70 3.93 7.15
C HIS A 115 -15.54 4.25 5.66
N LEU A 116 -15.71 5.52 5.28
CA LEU A 116 -15.45 5.99 3.91
C LEU A 116 -13.98 5.84 3.55
N ALA A 117 -13.09 6.24 4.46
CA ALA A 117 -11.65 6.15 4.27
C ALA A 117 -11.19 4.70 4.11
N VAL A 118 -11.65 3.77 4.95
CA VAL A 118 -11.39 2.32 4.85
C VAL A 118 -11.76 1.77 3.48
N GLY A 119 -12.89 2.18 2.90
CA GLY A 119 -13.26 1.80 1.54
C GLY A 119 -12.21 2.21 0.51
N LEU A 120 -11.71 3.45 0.59
CA LEU A 120 -10.66 3.95 -0.29
C LEU A 120 -9.29 3.30 0.00
N MET A 121 -8.96 3.04 1.26
CA MET A 121 -7.74 2.33 1.67
C MET A 121 -7.71 0.92 1.07
N MET A 122 -8.85 0.21 1.11
CA MET A 122 -9.00 -1.12 0.51
C MET A 122 -8.86 -1.10 -1.01
N LEU A 123 -9.40 -0.08 -1.68
CA LEU A 123 -9.19 0.12 -3.12
C LEU A 123 -7.70 0.36 -3.43
N GLY A 124 -7.01 1.16 -2.62
CA GLY A 124 -5.56 1.37 -2.72
C GLY A 124 -4.75 0.09 -2.50
N ARG A 125 -5.12 -0.74 -1.51
CA ARG A 125 -4.56 -2.08 -1.31
C ARG A 125 -4.73 -2.94 -2.54
N ARG A 126 -5.96 -3.10 -3.06
CA ARG A 126 -6.24 -3.92 -4.26
C ARG A 126 -5.42 -3.46 -5.47
N ARG A 127 -5.36 -2.15 -5.69
CA ARG A 127 -4.68 -1.54 -6.84
C ARG A 127 -3.16 -1.71 -6.86
N TYR A 128 -2.52 -1.78 -5.69
CA TYR A 128 -1.06 -1.79 -5.56
C TYR A 128 -0.49 -3.08 -4.98
N TYR A 129 -1.31 -3.95 -4.41
CA TYR A 129 -0.85 -5.24 -3.92
C TYR A 129 -0.36 -6.08 -5.11
N ARG A 130 0.83 -6.67 -4.96
CA ARG A 130 1.44 -7.52 -5.97
C ARG A 130 1.36 -8.96 -5.50
N HIS A 131 0.48 -9.73 -6.12
CA HIS A 131 0.35 -11.15 -5.84
C HIS A 131 1.57 -11.89 -6.45
N PRO A 132 2.38 -12.57 -5.63
CA PRO A 132 3.48 -13.38 -6.14
C PRO A 132 2.91 -14.55 -6.94
N VAL A 133 3.40 -14.74 -8.17
CA VAL A 133 2.99 -15.85 -9.04
C VAL A 133 4.20 -16.38 -9.79
N ARG A 134 4.08 -17.56 -10.42
CA ARG A 134 5.08 -18.06 -11.38
C ARG A 134 4.34 -18.63 -12.58
N LEU A 135 4.14 -17.78 -13.58
CA LEU A 135 3.41 -18.16 -14.80
C LEU A 135 4.36 -18.11 -16.00
N PRO A 136 4.46 -19.19 -16.80
CA PRO A 136 5.13 -19.13 -18.08
C PRO A 136 4.53 -18.01 -18.94
N ALA A 137 5.40 -17.24 -19.56
CA ALA A 137 5.02 -16.09 -20.35
C ALA A 137 5.87 -15.97 -21.59
N THR A 138 5.32 -15.27 -22.57
CA THR A 138 6.02 -14.81 -23.74
C THR A 138 6.10 -13.30 -23.68
N ILE A 139 7.28 -12.75 -23.96
CA ILE A 139 7.44 -11.30 -24.12
C ILE A 139 7.94 -10.98 -25.51
N THR A 140 7.46 -9.86 -26.06
CA THR A 140 7.94 -9.31 -27.33
C THR A 140 8.44 -7.89 -27.09
N THR A 141 9.72 -7.67 -27.37
CA THR A 141 10.37 -6.36 -27.26
C THR A 141 11.33 -6.17 -28.43
N GLU A 142 11.43 -4.96 -28.96
CA GLU A 142 12.28 -4.64 -30.13
C GLU A 142 12.05 -5.59 -31.34
N GLY A 143 10.81 -6.09 -31.51
CA GLY A 143 10.45 -7.03 -32.58
C GLY A 143 10.94 -8.47 -32.38
N ARG A 144 11.53 -8.80 -31.23
CA ARG A 144 11.99 -10.14 -30.86
C ARG A 144 11.15 -10.72 -29.74
N GLN A 145 10.93 -12.02 -29.80
CA GLN A 145 10.15 -12.77 -28.83
C GLN A 145 11.07 -13.62 -27.95
N TYR A 146 10.80 -13.62 -26.64
CA TYR A 146 11.58 -14.35 -25.63
C TYR A 146 10.67 -15.14 -24.70
N SER A 147 11.18 -16.25 -24.15
CA SER A 147 10.53 -16.92 -23.04
C SER A 147 10.77 -16.14 -21.76
N ALA A 148 9.74 -16.04 -20.93
CA ALA A 148 9.79 -15.33 -19.68
C ALA A 148 8.91 -16.00 -18.64
N THR A 149 8.99 -15.51 -17.41
CA THR A 149 8.09 -15.88 -16.32
C THR A 149 7.48 -14.62 -15.74
N VAL A 150 6.16 -14.58 -15.58
CA VAL A 150 5.51 -13.59 -14.73
C VAL A 150 5.74 -13.99 -13.29
N SER A 151 6.45 -13.15 -12.53
CA SER A 151 6.89 -13.37 -11.15
C SER A 151 5.95 -12.78 -10.11
N ASN A 152 5.14 -11.80 -10.50
CA ASN A 152 4.08 -11.23 -9.68
C ASN A 152 3.14 -10.40 -10.55
N VAL A 153 1.92 -10.16 -10.07
CA VAL A 153 0.90 -9.38 -10.78
C VAL A 153 0.18 -8.43 -9.83
N SER A 154 -0.27 -7.31 -10.37
CA SER A 154 -1.18 -6.36 -9.72
C SER A 154 -2.16 -5.85 -10.77
N GLU A 155 -3.21 -5.12 -10.36
CA GLU A 155 -4.17 -4.54 -11.30
C GLU A 155 -3.52 -3.65 -12.38
N GLN A 156 -2.35 -3.05 -12.10
CA GLN A 156 -1.69 -2.10 -13.00
C GLN A 156 -0.30 -2.52 -13.47
N GLY A 157 0.17 -3.71 -13.11
CA GLY A 157 1.56 -4.05 -13.35
C GLY A 157 1.86 -5.53 -13.29
N VAL A 158 2.90 -5.91 -14.01
CA VAL A 158 3.38 -7.29 -14.15
C VAL A 158 4.88 -7.30 -13.81
N GLY A 159 5.28 -8.21 -12.93
CA GLY A 159 6.68 -8.52 -12.67
C GLY A 159 7.11 -9.58 -13.65
N ILE A 160 8.19 -9.34 -14.38
CA ILE A 160 8.69 -10.24 -15.42
C ILE A 160 10.10 -10.67 -15.05
N PHE A 161 10.38 -11.95 -15.20
CA PHE A 161 11.72 -12.52 -15.16
C PHE A 161 12.05 -13.08 -16.53
N CYS A 162 13.13 -12.61 -17.15
CA CYS A 162 13.64 -13.11 -18.42
C CYS A 162 15.14 -13.36 -18.29
N GLU A 163 15.55 -14.61 -18.48
CA GLU A 163 16.96 -15.01 -18.38
C GLU A 163 17.72 -14.75 -19.68
N GLU A 164 17.04 -14.89 -20.82
CA GLU A 164 17.64 -14.83 -22.16
C GLU A 164 18.18 -13.44 -22.53
N THR A 165 17.53 -12.38 -22.05
CA THR A 165 17.91 -11.00 -22.35
C THR A 165 17.65 -10.07 -21.17
N PRO A 166 18.59 -9.17 -20.83
CA PRO A 166 18.30 -8.07 -19.93
C PRO A 166 17.20 -7.19 -20.55
N LEU A 167 16.16 -6.91 -19.78
CA LEU A 167 15.12 -5.98 -20.21
C LEU A 167 15.63 -4.54 -20.02
N THR A 168 15.50 -3.74 -21.06
CA THR A 168 15.84 -2.31 -21.04
C THR A 168 14.59 -1.47 -20.79
N SER A 169 14.78 -0.20 -20.45
CA SER A 169 13.67 0.75 -20.38
C SER A 169 12.98 0.87 -21.75
N GLY A 170 11.67 0.63 -21.81
CA GLY A 170 10.93 0.69 -23.06
C GLY A 170 9.58 -0.04 -22.98
N THR A 171 8.88 -0.10 -24.10
CA THR A 171 7.62 -0.85 -24.22
C THR A 171 7.90 -2.31 -24.58
N LEU A 172 7.13 -3.22 -23.99
CA LEU A 172 7.07 -4.63 -24.37
C LEU A 172 5.62 -5.10 -24.42
N GLN A 173 5.38 -6.16 -25.17
CA GLN A 173 4.15 -6.94 -25.06
C GLN A 173 4.43 -8.18 -24.19
N CYS A 174 3.51 -8.53 -23.32
CA CYS A 174 3.59 -9.73 -22.49
C CYS A 174 2.30 -10.53 -22.65
N SER A 175 2.42 -11.84 -22.83
CA SER A 175 1.31 -12.78 -22.92
C SER A 175 1.54 -13.99 -22.01
N PHE A 176 0.52 -14.40 -21.27
CA PHE A 176 0.58 -15.57 -20.37
C PHE A 176 -0.82 -16.17 -20.19
N GLU A 177 -0.89 -17.44 -19.82
CA GLU A 177 -2.15 -18.11 -19.48
C GLU A 177 -2.48 -17.96 -18.00
N LEU A 178 -3.77 -17.81 -17.68
CA LEU A 178 -4.24 -17.80 -16.30
C LEU A 178 -4.16 -19.21 -15.68
N PRO A 179 -3.84 -19.33 -14.37
CA PRO A 179 -3.62 -20.63 -13.72
C PRO A 179 -4.82 -21.57 -13.73
N ASP A 180 -6.02 -21.02 -13.85
CA ASP A 180 -7.29 -21.76 -13.89
C ASP A 180 -7.76 -22.05 -15.31
N HIS A 181 -6.89 -21.82 -16.30
CA HIS A 181 -7.17 -22.01 -17.72
C HIS A 181 -8.41 -21.25 -18.22
N THR A 182 -8.79 -20.17 -17.53
CA THR A 182 -9.93 -19.34 -17.92
C THR A 182 -9.66 -18.48 -19.15
N GLY A 183 -8.39 -18.32 -19.54
CA GLY A 183 -8.00 -17.65 -20.76
C GLY A 183 -6.53 -17.25 -20.80
N THR A 184 -6.16 -16.62 -21.91
CA THR A 184 -4.86 -15.99 -22.12
C THR A 184 -5.00 -14.49 -21.87
N VAL A 185 -4.05 -13.91 -21.15
CA VAL A 185 -3.94 -12.47 -20.94
C VAL A 185 -2.80 -11.95 -21.80
N ALA A 186 -3.06 -10.88 -22.56
CA ALA A 186 -2.04 -10.19 -23.32
C ALA A 186 -2.09 -8.68 -23.01
N VAL A 187 -0.93 -8.09 -22.72
CA VAL A 187 -0.80 -6.67 -22.33
C VAL A 187 0.35 -5.99 -23.07
N SER A 188 0.17 -4.69 -23.33
CA SER A 188 1.25 -3.76 -23.64
C SER A 188 1.68 -3.08 -22.34
N ALA A 189 2.99 -3.08 -22.05
CA ALA A 189 3.52 -2.60 -20.80
C ALA A 189 4.82 -1.82 -20.98
N THR A 190 5.09 -0.88 -20.09
CA THR A 190 6.35 -0.12 -20.03
C THR A 190 7.23 -0.66 -18.90
N VAL A 191 8.49 -0.96 -19.19
CA VAL A 191 9.50 -1.32 -18.19
C VAL A 191 9.82 -0.08 -17.34
N VAL A 192 9.47 -0.15 -16.05
CA VAL A 192 9.70 0.93 -15.07
C VAL A 192 11.05 0.79 -14.38
N TRP A 193 11.47 -0.45 -14.15
CA TRP A 193 12.80 -0.80 -13.67
C TRP A 193 13.15 -2.20 -14.16
N ALA A 194 14.44 -2.44 -14.31
CA ALA A 194 15.00 -3.76 -14.55
C ALA A 194 16.32 -3.88 -13.78
N ASP A 195 16.61 -5.07 -13.27
CA ASP A 195 17.86 -5.38 -12.60
C ASP A 195 18.76 -6.29 -13.43
N LYS A 196 19.99 -6.50 -12.94
CA LYS A 196 21.00 -7.33 -13.63
C LYS A 196 20.70 -8.84 -13.54
N THR A 197 19.71 -9.24 -12.75
CA THR A 197 19.30 -10.65 -12.58
C THR A 197 18.25 -11.07 -13.61
N GLY A 198 17.79 -10.13 -14.45
CA GLY A 198 16.72 -10.39 -15.43
C GLY A 198 15.32 -10.12 -14.89
N GLN A 199 15.19 -9.57 -13.67
CA GLN A 199 13.89 -9.14 -13.16
C GLN A 199 13.57 -7.74 -13.64
N ALA A 200 12.31 -7.52 -13.98
CA ALA A 200 11.79 -6.23 -14.36
C ALA A 200 10.39 -5.99 -13.79
N GLY A 201 10.14 -4.76 -13.37
CA GLY A 201 8.82 -4.27 -13.04
C GLY A 201 8.22 -3.52 -14.22
N CYS A 202 7.11 -4.02 -14.75
CA CYS A 202 6.42 -3.42 -15.87
C CYS A 202 5.08 -2.80 -15.42
N ARG A 203 4.77 -1.61 -15.92
CA ARG A 203 3.45 -0.98 -15.77
C ARG A 203 2.62 -1.31 -17.00
N ILE A 204 1.41 -1.83 -16.80
CA ILE A 204 0.46 -2.11 -17.87
C ILE A 204 -0.04 -0.77 -18.41
N GLU A 205 0.14 -0.54 -19.70
CA GLU A 205 -0.41 0.63 -20.39
C GLU A 205 -1.76 0.27 -21.04
N GLN A 206 -1.88 -0.95 -21.57
CA GLN A 206 -3.11 -1.42 -22.22
C GLN A 206 -3.25 -2.95 -22.17
N PHE A 207 -4.50 -3.44 -22.06
CA PHE A 207 -4.84 -4.84 -22.31
C PHE A 207 -5.11 -5.05 -23.80
N LEU A 208 -4.39 -6.01 -24.39
CA LEU A 208 -4.60 -6.49 -25.76
C LEU A 208 -5.63 -7.64 -25.78
N HIS A 209 -5.67 -8.47 -24.72
CA HIS A 209 -6.62 -9.57 -24.56
C HIS A 209 -6.78 -9.96 -23.08
N GLY A 210 -7.90 -10.59 -22.72
CA GLY A 210 -8.10 -11.24 -21.41
C GLY A 210 -8.28 -10.30 -20.21
N ARG A 211 -8.75 -9.05 -20.42
CA ARG A 211 -8.85 -8.03 -19.37
C ARG A 211 -9.77 -8.46 -18.23
N ASP A 212 -10.98 -8.92 -18.55
CA ASP A 212 -11.99 -9.17 -17.53
C ASP A 212 -11.67 -10.44 -16.75
N GLU A 213 -11.11 -11.46 -17.42
CA GLU A 213 -10.57 -12.68 -16.81
C GLU A 213 -9.43 -12.33 -15.85
N PHE A 214 -8.50 -11.47 -16.27
CA PHE A 214 -7.40 -11.00 -15.43
C PHE A 214 -7.90 -10.25 -14.19
N VAL A 215 -8.81 -9.28 -14.35
CA VAL A 215 -9.36 -8.50 -13.24
C VAL A 215 -10.11 -9.42 -12.25
N ASN A 216 -10.91 -10.36 -12.75
CA ASN A 216 -11.62 -11.32 -11.91
C ASN A 216 -10.66 -12.27 -11.18
N TRP A 217 -9.56 -12.67 -11.83
CA TRP A 217 -8.52 -13.47 -11.21
C TRP A 217 -7.78 -12.69 -10.11
N ILE A 218 -7.35 -11.45 -10.35
CA ILE A 218 -6.75 -10.58 -9.32
C ILE A 218 -7.70 -10.38 -8.14
N CYS A 219 -8.99 -10.14 -8.41
CA CYS A 219 -9.99 -10.03 -7.36
C CYS A 219 -10.03 -11.29 -6.49
N ARG A 220 -10.01 -12.49 -7.08
CA ARG A 220 -10.01 -13.75 -6.32
C ARG A 220 -8.74 -13.91 -5.49
N LEU A 221 -7.56 -13.61 -6.04
CA LEU A 221 -6.28 -13.68 -5.31
C LEU A 221 -6.30 -12.78 -4.07
N PHE A 222 -6.78 -11.54 -4.21
CA PHE A 222 -6.89 -10.62 -3.09
C PHE A 222 -7.81 -11.15 -1.98
N HIS A 223 -8.97 -11.72 -2.32
CA HIS A 223 -9.86 -12.32 -1.31
C HIS A 223 -9.24 -13.55 -0.64
N GLN A 224 -8.46 -14.36 -1.35
CA GLN A 224 -7.81 -15.55 -0.79
C GLN A 224 -6.72 -15.19 0.24
N GLU A 225 -5.85 -14.23 -0.08
CA GLU A 225 -4.83 -13.76 0.87
C GLU A 225 -5.43 -13.08 2.09
N THR A 226 -6.56 -12.39 1.90
CA THR A 226 -7.32 -11.80 3.01
C THR A 226 -7.87 -12.85 3.97
N THR A 227 -8.18 -14.05 3.48
CA THR A 227 -8.83 -15.13 4.25
C THR A 227 -7.80 -16.10 4.86
N ALA A 228 -6.52 -16.02 4.46
CA ALA A 228 -5.47 -16.88 5.01
C ALA A 228 -5.16 -16.47 6.47
N PRO A 229 -4.98 -17.42 7.41
CA PRO A 229 -4.66 -17.09 8.79
C PRO A 229 -3.32 -16.36 8.84
N VAL A 230 -3.32 -15.19 9.48
CA VAL A 230 -2.11 -14.42 9.81
C VAL A 230 -1.21 -15.33 10.65
N VAL A 231 -0.09 -15.76 10.10
CA VAL A 231 0.99 -16.36 10.89
C VAL A 231 1.51 -15.24 11.79
N ALA A 232 1.27 -15.38 13.09
CA ALA A 232 1.65 -14.39 14.10
C ALA A 232 3.15 -14.02 13.94
N PRO A 233 3.53 -12.74 14.08
CA PRO A 233 4.92 -12.37 14.18
C PRO A 233 5.56 -13.13 15.35
N VAL A 234 6.71 -13.75 15.10
CA VAL A 234 7.57 -14.28 16.16
C VAL A 234 7.87 -13.12 17.11
N HIS A 235 7.32 -13.19 18.33
CA HIS A 235 7.73 -12.32 19.41
C HIS A 235 9.25 -12.46 19.56
N LEU A 236 10.00 -11.43 19.19
CA LEU A 236 11.35 -11.24 19.72
C LEU A 236 11.18 -11.02 21.22
N ALA A 237 11.41 -12.09 21.97
CA ALA A 237 11.45 -12.07 23.42
C ALA A 237 12.50 -11.04 23.85
N THR A 238 12.04 -9.95 24.45
CA THR A 238 12.85 -9.11 25.33
C THR A 238 13.15 -9.91 26.59
N GLY A 239 14.24 -10.68 26.54
CA GLY A 239 14.85 -11.28 27.73
C GLY A 239 15.64 -10.23 28.53
N PRO A 240 15.59 -10.24 29.87
CA PRO A 240 16.34 -9.32 30.71
C PRO A 240 17.70 -9.94 31.08
N GLU A 241 18.82 -9.30 30.76
CA GLU A 241 20.09 -9.55 31.45
C GLU A 241 20.88 -8.25 31.63
N LEU A 242 20.73 -7.67 32.83
CA LEU A 242 21.63 -6.67 33.39
C LEU A 242 22.89 -7.39 33.91
N PHE A 243 24.01 -7.16 33.21
CA PHE A 243 25.41 -7.16 33.65
C PHE A 243 25.96 -8.27 34.58
N PRO A 244 27.00 -9.01 34.16
CA PRO A 244 27.95 -9.61 35.07
C PRO A 244 29.16 -8.68 35.30
N GLY A 245 29.53 -8.51 36.57
CA GLY A 245 30.94 -8.37 36.98
C GLY A 245 31.41 -7.01 37.47
N ARG A 246 31.65 -6.90 38.78
CA ARG A 246 33.02 -7.02 39.34
C ARG A 246 32.99 -6.96 40.87
N GLN A 247 33.42 -8.06 41.50
CA GLN A 247 34.10 -8.01 42.78
C GLN A 247 35.56 -7.63 42.52
N LEU A 248 36.02 -6.57 43.17
CA LEU A 248 37.23 -6.45 44.00
C LEU A 248 37.30 -5.01 44.54
#